data_AF-A0A9E6FEK7-F1
#
_entry.id   AF-A0A9E6FEK7-F1
#
_cell.length_a   1.000
_cell.length_b   1.000
_cell.length_c   1.000
_cell.angle_alpha   90.00
_cell.angle_beta   90.00
_cell.angle_gamma   90.00
#
_symmetry.space_group_name_H-M   'P 1'
#
loop_
_entity.id
_entity.type
_entity.pdbx_description
1 polymer ?
#
loop_
_entity_poly.entity_id
_entity_poly.type
_entity_poly.pdbx_seq_one_letter_code
_entity_poly.pdbx_strand_id
1 'polypeptide(L)'
;MNMKIKTQSVVDTAHYFLSQRVSIIPVTKDKKPYAGFSWDAYKKRFPTQDEIDIWFRYVYPNANLAIVTGALSKLIILDIDPRNGGDISLLKNNKSPSVSTPNNGKHIYFRPTNLVKSAKHSALGYDLLYEALALVPPSLTVNGAYEWINSFNRNNIEEFPKYLLSKLELIQPKQNEASAKPLSQKKGNQKTQLRGIEVRHARDYPLDRLLLSDGVNLIQRTNSYHLTCPFHSDRKSSAVYYPSTNLVYCFKCSRAFNPIDYLTIAKGYSFREALKELTE
;
A
#
# COMPACT_ATOMS: atom_id res chain seq x y z
N MET A 1 17.73 -22.46 5.66
CA MET A 1 16.73 -23.52 5.46
C MET A 1 15.99 -23.19 4.18
N ASN A 2 16.30 -23.89 3.08
CA ASN A 2 15.70 -23.63 1.77
C ASN A 2 14.28 -24.23 1.75
N MET A 3 13.27 -23.36 1.81
CA MET A 3 11.86 -23.76 1.79
C MET A 3 11.49 -24.13 0.35
N LYS A 4 11.20 -25.42 0.11
CA LYS A 4 10.61 -25.91 -1.14
C LYS A 4 9.23 -25.26 -1.32
N ILE A 5 8.96 -24.85 -2.56
CA ILE A 5 7.79 -24.12 -3.04
C ILE A 5 6.49 -24.90 -2.74
N LYS A 6 5.88 -24.66 -1.58
CA LYS A 6 4.42 -24.69 -1.42
C LYS A 6 3.97 -23.26 -1.67
N THR A 7 2.97 -23.07 -2.53
CA THR A 7 2.37 -21.78 -2.88
C THR A 7 2.15 -20.94 -1.62
N GLN A 8 3.05 -19.99 -1.37
CA GLN A 8 3.01 -19.18 -0.16
C GLN A 8 1.82 -18.24 -0.27
N SER A 9 0.94 -18.24 0.73
CA SER A 9 -0.24 -17.37 0.69
C SER A 9 0.20 -15.90 0.73
N VAL A 10 -0.65 -15.00 0.20
CA VAL A 10 -0.41 -13.55 0.30
C VAL A 10 -0.22 -13.13 1.75
N VAL A 11 -0.97 -13.73 2.68
CA VAL A 11 -0.89 -13.45 4.11
C VAL A 11 0.47 -13.86 4.69
N ASP A 12 0.92 -15.09 4.42
CA ASP A 12 2.22 -15.59 4.91
C ASP A 12 3.36 -14.73 4.35
N THR A 13 3.23 -14.31 3.09
CA THR A 13 4.19 -13.43 2.43
C THR A 13 4.22 -12.05 3.08
N ALA A 14 3.05 -11.49 3.41
CA ALA A 14 2.94 -10.20 4.08
C ALA A 14 3.57 -10.23 5.48
N HIS A 15 3.27 -11.26 6.27
CA HIS A 15 3.92 -11.47 7.58
C HIS A 15 5.43 -11.69 7.44
N TYR A 16 5.88 -12.39 6.40
CA TYR A 16 7.30 -12.54 6.11
C TYR A 16 7.97 -11.18 5.87
N PHE A 17 7.43 -10.32 5.00
CA PHE A 17 7.99 -8.98 4.78
C PHE A 17 7.99 -8.13 6.06
N LEU A 18 6.93 -8.19 6.87
CA LEU A 18 6.88 -7.52 8.17
C LEU A 18 8.00 -8.01 9.10
N SER A 19 8.24 -9.32 9.17
CA SER A 19 9.36 -9.91 9.95
C SER A 19 10.73 -9.42 9.45
N GLN A 20 10.84 -9.14 8.16
CA GLN A 20 12.01 -8.56 7.53
C GLN A 20 12.06 -7.03 7.63
N ARG A 21 11.22 -6.38 8.46
CA ARG A 21 11.17 -4.91 8.62
C ARG A 21 10.92 -4.17 7.31
N VAL A 22 10.07 -4.71 6.45
CA VAL A 22 9.58 -4.05 5.24
C VAL A 22 8.09 -3.78 5.42
N SER A 23 7.69 -2.52 5.24
CA SER A 23 6.29 -2.12 5.33
C SER A 23 5.52 -2.60 4.10
N ILE A 24 4.27 -3.04 4.31
CA ILE A 24 3.42 -3.61 3.27
C ILE A 24 2.01 -3.09 3.37
N ILE A 25 1.26 -3.15 2.26
CA ILE A 25 -0.15 -2.80 2.21
C ILE A 25 -0.91 -3.67 1.19
N PRO A 26 -2.23 -3.84 1.35
CA PRO A 26 -3.09 -4.38 0.30
C PRO A 26 -3.27 -3.35 -0.82
N VAL A 27 -3.23 -3.82 -2.07
CA VAL A 27 -3.51 -2.99 -3.25
C VAL A 27 -4.44 -3.71 -4.21
N THR A 28 -5.10 -2.94 -5.07
CA THR A 28 -5.91 -3.46 -6.17
C THR A 28 -5.03 -4.17 -7.22
N LYS A 29 -5.68 -4.86 -8.17
CA LYS A 29 -4.99 -5.49 -9.31
C LYS A 29 -4.17 -4.48 -10.15
N ASP A 30 -4.58 -3.21 -10.14
CA ASP A 30 -3.89 -2.11 -10.81
C ASP A 30 -2.80 -1.44 -9.96
N LYS A 31 -2.34 -2.07 -8.87
CA LYS A 31 -1.29 -1.56 -7.98
C LYS A 31 -1.65 -0.21 -7.34
N LYS A 32 -2.93 0.03 -7.04
CA LYS A 32 -3.39 1.24 -6.34
C LYS A 32 -3.87 0.87 -4.93
N PRO A 33 -3.62 1.72 -3.91
CA PRO A 33 -4.32 1.58 -2.63
C PRO A 33 -5.83 1.57 -2.84
N TYR A 34 -6.55 0.80 -2.02
CA TYR A 34 -8.01 0.84 -2.02
C TYR A 34 -8.50 2.26 -1.66
N ALA A 35 -9.64 2.66 -2.20
CA ALA A 35 -10.19 4.00 -1.95
C ALA A 35 -10.36 4.21 -0.44
N GLY A 36 -9.76 5.28 0.11
CA GLY A 36 -9.80 5.58 1.55
C GLY A 36 -8.73 4.90 2.38
N PHE A 37 -7.95 3.99 1.80
CA PHE A 37 -6.80 3.41 2.47
C PHE A 37 -5.65 4.44 2.51
N SER A 38 -5.35 4.95 3.70
CA SER A 38 -4.28 5.93 3.90
C SER A 38 -2.91 5.26 3.92
N TRP A 39 -2.37 4.99 2.73
CA TRP A 39 -1.06 4.35 2.62
C TRP A 39 0.10 5.22 3.13
N ASP A 40 -0.09 6.54 3.22
CA ASP A 40 0.88 7.48 3.79
C ASP A 40 1.26 7.14 5.23
N ALA A 41 0.35 6.54 6.00
CA ALA A 41 0.63 6.04 7.34
C ALA A 41 1.73 4.96 7.33
N TYR A 42 1.73 4.10 6.32
CA TYR A 42 2.65 2.96 6.19
C TYR A 42 4.01 3.31 5.59
N LYS A 43 4.21 4.59 5.22
CA LYS A 43 5.55 5.17 5.03
C LYS A 43 6.21 5.57 6.35
N LYS A 44 5.41 5.76 7.42
CA LYS A 44 5.87 6.26 8.73
C LYS A 44 5.92 5.20 9.82
N ARG A 45 5.08 4.17 9.72
CA ARG A 45 5.07 3.01 10.64
C ARG A 45 4.87 1.70 9.88
N PHE A 46 5.27 0.59 10.49
CA PHE A 46 4.92 -0.73 9.98
C PHE A 46 3.45 -1.07 10.28
N PRO A 47 2.80 -1.89 9.45
CA PRO A 47 1.55 -2.52 9.82
C PRO A 47 1.75 -3.48 11.00
N THR A 48 0.71 -3.67 11.80
CA THR A 48 0.66 -4.73 12.82
C THR A 48 0.31 -6.07 12.17
N GLN A 49 0.57 -7.18 12.87
CA GLN A 49 0.16 -8.51 12.39
C GLN A 49 -1.37 -8.58 12.22
N ASP A 50 -2.12 -8.03 13.18
CA ASP A 50 -3.58 -7.97 13.11
C ASP A 50 -4.06 -7.18 11.88
N GLU A 51 -3.45 -6.03 11.59
CA GLU A 51 -3.77 -5.27 10.38
C GLU A 51 -3.58 -6.11 9.11
N ILE A 52 -2.47 -6.87 9.01
CA ILE A 52 -2.20 -7.74 7.87
C ILE A 52 -3.28 -8.82 7.73
N ASP A 53 -3.57 -9.53 8.82
CA ASP A 53 -4.58 -10.58 8.81
C ASP A 53 -5.97 -10.02 8.48
N ILE A 54 -6.34 -8.87 9.07
CA ILE A 54 -7.57 -8.14 8.79
C ILE A 54 -7.69 -7.86 7.29
N TRP A 55 -6.66 -7.25 6.69
CA TRP A 55 -6.69 -6.86 5.29
C TRP A 55 -6.80 -8.03 4.35
N PHE A 56 -5.91 -9.01 4.48
CA PHE A 56 -5.76 -10.05 3.46
C PHE A 56 -6.67 -11.26 3.66
N ARG A 57 -7.22 -11.46 4.86
CA ARG A 57 -8.18 -12.57 5.09
C ARG A 57 -9.63 -12.13 4.96
N TYR A 58 -9.92 -10.86 5.25
CA TYR A 58 -11.31 -10.46 5.50
C TYR A 58 -11.76 -9.22 4.73
N VAL A 59 -10.96 -8.16 4.67
CA VAL A 59 -11.37 -6.91 3.99
C VAL A 59 -11.12 -7.01 2.47
N TYR A 60 -9.96 -7.52 2.08
CA TYR A 60 -9.51 -7.62 0.70
C TYR A 60 -8.90 -8.99 0.40
N PRO A 61 -9.68 -10.09 0.47
CA PRO A 61 -9.17 -11.46 0.30
C PRO A 61 -8.52 -11.72 -1.08
N ASN A 62 -8.85 -10.89 -2.08
CA ASN A 62 -8.31 -10.97 -3.44
C ASN A 62 -7.29 -9.86 -3.76
N ALA A 63 -6.87 -9.07 -2.77
CA ALA A 63 -5.88 -8.01 -2.95
C ALA A 63 -4.54 -8.58 -3.41
N ASN A 64 -3.81 -7.75 -4.15
CA ASN A 64 -2.39 -7.93 -4.31
C ASN A 64 -1.65 -7.36 -3.09
N LEU A 65 -0.44 -7.86 -2.87
CA LEU A 65 0.51 -7.37 -1.88
C LEU A 65 1.47 -6.38 -2.54
N ALA A 66 1.51 -5.15 -2.02
CA ALA A 66 2.58 -4.23 -2.33
C ALA A 66 3.47 -4.01 -1.10
N ILE A 67 4.76 -3.92 -1.35
CA ILE A 67 5.69 -3.37 -0.36
C ILE A 67 5.77 -1.85 -0.53
N VAL A 68 6.02 -1.16 0.58
CA VAL A 68 6.28 0.28 0.64
C VAL A 68 7.80 0.46 0.72
N THR A 69 8.40 0.95 -0.35
CA THR A 69 9.83 1.33 -0.37
C THR A 69 10.01 2.69 0.31
N GLY A 70 11.25 3.09 0.61
CA GLY A 70 11.53 4.35 1.28
C GLY A 70 12.40 4.20 2.53
N ALA A 71 12.41 5.28 3.32
CA ALA A 71 13.23 5.44 4.51
C ALA A 71 12.88 4.39 5.59
N LEU A 72 11.59 4.17 5.84
CA LEU A 72 11.13 3.23 6.87
C LEU A 72 11.59 1.80 6.58
N SER A 73 11.35 1.31 5.36
CA SER A 73 11.77 -0.02 4.93
C SER A 73 13.27 -0.12 4.63
N LYS A 74 13.99 1.02 4.61
CA LYS A 74 15.39 1.14 4.16
C LYS A 74 15.61 0.44 2.82
N LEU A 75 14.74 0.74 1.87
CA LEU A 75 14.64 0.02 0.61
C LEU A 75 14.42 0.97 -0.56
N ILE A 76 15.15 0.75 -1.64
CA ILE A 76 14.89 1.32 -2.97
C ILE A 76 14.90 0.20 -4.00
N ILE A 77 14.13 0.34 -5.06
CA ILE A 77 14.11 -0.62 -6.17
C ILE A 77 14.55 0.09 -7.45
N LEU A 78 15.45 -0.56 -8.19
CA LEU A 78 15.74 -0.25 -9.58
C LEU A 78 14.82 -1.11 -10.45
N ASP A 79 13.84 -0.48 -11.09
CA ASP A 79 12.97 -1.10 -12.09
C ASP A 79 13.59 -0.90 -13.49
N ILE A 80 14.00 -2.00 -14.11
CA ILE A 80 14.65 -2.05 -15.41
C ILE A 80 13.62 -2.50 -16.46
N ASP A 81 13.32 -1.64 -17.43
CA ASP A 81 12.50 -1.98 -18.59
C ASP A 81 13.39 -2.13 -19.84
N PRO A 82 13.70 -3.38 -20.27
CA PRO A 82 14.55 -3.60 -21.43
C PRO A 82 13.94 -3.05 -22.74
N ARG A 83 12.62 -2.88 -22.81
CA ARG A 83 11.94 -2.30 -23.99
C ARG A 83 12.28 -0.82 -24.18
N ASN A 84 12.73 -0.17 -23.10
CA ASN A 84 13.15 1.23 -23.08
C ASN A 84 14.69 1.36 -22.97
N GLY A 85 15.45 0.33 -23.33
CA GLY A 85 16.92 0.35 -23.31
C GLY A 85 17.55 0.02 -21.94
N GLY A 86 16.77 -0.49 -21.00
CA GLY A 86 17.26 -0.91 -19.69
C GLY A 86 18.28 -2.05 -19.76
N ASP A 87 19.46 -1.84 -19.17
CA ASP A 87 20.54 -2.84 -19.18
C ASP A 87 20.29 -3.96 -18.15
N ILE A 88 19.75 -5.07 -18.63
CA ILE A 88 19.53 -6.28 -17.81
C ILE A 88 20.83 -7.00 -17.42
N SER A 89 21.99 -6.65 -18.00
CA SER A 89 23.27 -7.28 -17.66
C SER A 89 23.70 -7.00 -16.22
N LEU A 90 23.13 -5.95 -15.61
CA LEU A 90 23.24 -5.63 -14.18
C LEU A 90 22.85 -6.82 -13.28
N LEU A 91 22.07 -7.78 -13.78
CA LEU A 91 21.70 -8.99 -13.04
C LEU A 91 22.76 -10.09 -13.02
N LYS A 92 23.72 -10.11 -13.96
CA LYS A 92 24.64 -11.26 -14.15
C LYS A 92 25.39 -11.65 -12.87
N ASN A 93 25.69 -10.67 -12.01
CA ASN A 93 26.40 -10.88 -10.73
C ASN A 93 25.62 -10.35 -9.52
N ASN A 94 24.33 -10.04 -9.69
CA ASN A 94 23.51 -9.48 -8.63
C ASN A 94 23.16 -10.58 -7.61
N LYS A 95 23.56 -10.39 -6.35
CA LYS A 95 23.13 -11.26 -5.23
C LYS A 95 21.99 -10.66 -4.43
N SER A 96 21.69 -9.38 -4.66
CA SER A 96 20.57 -8.71 -4.03
C SER A 96 19.22 -9.34 -4.45
N PRO A 97 18.18 -9.31 -3.62
CA PRO A 97 16.85 -9.75 -4.01
C PRO A 97 16.42 -9.12 -5.34
N SER A 98 15.71 -9.91 -6.14
CA SER A 98 15.26 -9.46 -7.46
C SER A 98 14.10 -10.28 -7.98
N VAL A 99 13.26 -9.65 -8.79
CA VAL A 99 12.13 -10.31 -9.46
C VAL A 99 12.13 -10.02 -10.95
N SER A 100 11.65 -10.99 -11.73
CA SER A 100 11.18 -10.74 -13.09
C SER A 100 9.76 -10.20 -13.04
N THR A 101 9.50 -9.16 -13.83
CA THR A 101 8.15 -8.62 -14.01
C THR A 101 7.45 -9.36 -15.15
N PRO A 102 6.10 -9.32 -15.21
CA PRO A 102 5.33 -9.98 -16.27
C PRO A 102 5.67 -9.50 -17.69
N ASN A 103 6.22 -8.28 -17.82
CA ASN A 103 6.55 -7.66 -19.11
C ASN A 103 8.07 -7.74 -19.41
N ASN A 104 8.74 -8.80 -18.96
CA ASN A 104 10.19 -9.03 -19.10
C ASN A 104 11.12 -8.03 -18.40
N GLY A 105 10.57 -7.01 -17.72
CA GLY A 105 11.33 -6.11 -16.87
C GLY A 105 11.91 -6.81 -15.64
N LYS A 106 12.73 -6.09 -14.88
CA LYS A 106 13.42 -6.61 -13.71
C LYS A 106 13.41 -5.61 -12.58
N HIS A 107 13.04 -6.04 -11.37
CA HIS A 107 13.19 -5.21 -10.16
C HIS A 107 14.37 -5.73 -9.37
N ILE A 108 15.34 -4.87 -9.07
CA ILE A 108 16.46 -5.17 -8.16
C ILE A 108 16.36 -4.29 -6.93
N TYR A 109 16.47 -4.92 -5.76
CA TYR A 109 16.22 -4.31 -4.47
C TYR A 109 17.55 -3.87 -3.87
N PHE A 110 17.66 -2.68 -3.30
CA PHE A 110 18.90 -2.16 -2.71
C PHE A 110 18.64 -1.41 -1.41
N ARG A 111 19.68 -1.27 -0.58
CA ARG A 111 19.69 -0.28 0.50
C ARG A 111 19.89 1.10 -0.14
N PRO A 112 19.04 2.09 0.20
CA PRO A 112 19.17 3.44 -0.34
C PRO A 112 20.41 4.12 0.24
N THR A 113 21.05 4.95 -0.56
CA THR A 113 21.99 5.96 -0.06
C THR A 113 21.25 7.29 0.14
N ASN A 114 21.83 8.22 0.90
CA ASN A 114 21.24 9.53 1.14
C ASN A 114 21.03 10.37 -0.13
N LEU A 115 21.67 9.97 -1.24
CA LEU A 115 21.63 10.66 -2.52
C LEU A 115 20.45 10.23 -3.39
N VAL A 116 19.83 9.08 -3.10
CA VAL A 116 18.84 8.50 -4.01
C VAL A 116 17.42 8.92 -3.65
N LYS A 117 16.70 9.44 -4.64
CA LYS A 117 15.27 9.75 -4.58
C LYS A 117 14.54 8.95 -5.65
N SER A 118 13.21 8.92 -5.59
CA SER A 118 12.42 8.36 -6.68
C SER A 118 12.60 9.22 -7.93
N ALA A 119 12.91 8.57 -9.05
CA ALA A 119 13.22 9.24 -10.29
C ALA A 119 13.05 8.29 -11.47
N LYS A 120 12.41 8.78 -12.53
CA LYS A 120 12.26 8.04 -13.78
C LYS A 120 13.33 8.49 -14.77
N HIS A 121 14.23 7.58 -15.13
CA HIS A 121 15.30 7.79 -16.11
C HIS A 121 14.95 7.06 -17.40
N SER A 122 13.91 7.56 -18.10
CA SER A 122 13.37 6.93 -19.32
C SER A 122 14.42 6.71 -20.41
N ALA A 123 15.40 7.62 -20.54
CA ALA A 123 16.49 7.50 -21.52
C ALA A 123 17.42 6.29 -21.27
N LEU A 124 17.42 5.76 -20.05
CA LEU A 124 18.16 4.56 -19.66
C LEU A 124 17.25 3.33 -19.47
N GLY A 125 15.93 3.47 -19.66
CA GLY A 125 14.97 2.43 -19.33
C GLY A 125 14.92 2.06 -17.84
N TYR A 126 15.22 3.02 -16.95
CA TYR A 126 15.21 2.80 -15.50
C TYR A 126 14.16 3.64 -14.77
N ASP A 127 13.57 3.08 -13.73
CA ASP A 127 12.73 3.80 -12.76
C ASP A 127 13.18 3.45 -11.34
N LEU A 128 13.45 4.48 -10.53
CA LEU A 128 13.83 4.35 -9.14
C LEU A 128 12.61 4.48 -8.25
N LEU A 129 12.24 3.41 -7.58
CA LEU A 129 11.06 3.35 -6.71
C LEU A 129 11.49 3.53 -5.25
N TYR A 130 11.47 4.78 -4.78
CA TYR A 130 11.73 5.17 -3.38
C TYR A 130 10.52 5.93 -2.82
N GLU A 131 10.11 5.67 -1.58
CA GLU A 131 8.82 6.17 -1.05
C GLU A 131 7.65 5.81 -1.99
N ALA A 132 7.71 4.60 -2.56
CA ALA A 132 6.84 4.14 -3.63
C ALA A 132 6.29 2.74 -3.32
N LEU A 133 5.29 2.32 -4.09
CA LEU A 133 4.74 0.97 -4.02
C LEU A 133 5.38 0.07 -5.08
N ALA A 134 5.67 -1.17 -4.71
CA ALA A 134 6.10 -2.22 -5.64
C ALA A 134 5.36 -3.52 -5.35
N LEU A 135 4.85 -4.16 -6.41
CA LEU A 135 4.25 -5.49 -6.28
C LEU A 135 5.35 -6.52 -6.06
N VAL A 136 5.03 -7.55 -5.30
CA VAL A 136 5.91 -8.70 -5.03
C VAL A 136 5.13 -10.00 -5.26
N PRO A 137 5.81 -11.11 -5.61
CA PRO A 137 5.18 -12.42 -5.59
C PRO A 137 4.53 -12.69 -4.22
N PRO A 138 3.34 -13.32 -4.15
CA PRO A 138 2.61 -13.99 -5.23
C PRO A 138 1.60 -13.07 -5.96
N SER A 139 1.73 -11.74 -5.89
CA SER A 139 0.79 -10.81 -6.52
C SER A 139 0.68 -11.01 -8.03
N LEU A 140 -0.53 -10.85 -8.56
CA LEU A 140 -0.86 -11.09 -9.96
C LEU A 140 -1.34 -9.82 -10.64
N THR A 141 -0.77 -9.52 -11.80
CA THR A 141 -1.27 -8.47 -12.69
C THR A 141 -2.09 -9.07 -13.82
N VAL A 142 -2.76 -8.22 -14.60
CA VAL A 142 -3.44 -8.64 -15.85
C VAL A 142 -2.49 -9.30 -16.86
N ASN A 143 -1.20 -8.97 -16.81
CA ASN A 143 -0.17 -9.50 -17.70
C ASN A 143 0.55 -10.72 -17.14
N GLY A 144 0.22 -11.17 -15.92
CA GLY A 144 0.85 -12.32 -15.26
C GLY A 144 1.45 -12.01 -13.89
N ALA A 145 2.21 -12.98 -13.37
CA ALA A 145 2.83 -12.96 -12.05
C ALA A 145 4.24 -12.35 -12.07
N TYR A 146 4.64 -11.75 -10.95
CA TYR A 146 6.07 -11.53 -10.68
C TYR A 146 6.70 -12.84 -10.25
N GLU A 147 7.96 -13.05 -10.60
CA GLU A 147 8.71 -14.27 -10.25
C GLU A 147 10.04 -13.92 -9.59
N TRP A 148 10.37 -14.59 -8.48
CA TRP A 148 11.66 -14.40 -7.82
C TRP A 148 12.80 -14.92 -8.69
N ILE A 149 13.79 -14.07 -8.93
CA ILE A 149 15.10 -14.48 -9.45
C ILE A 149 15.99 -14.79 -8.25
N ASN A 150 16.16 -13.80 -7.36
CA ASN A 150 16.74 -13.97 -6.04
C ASN A 150 15.65 -13.69 -4.99
N SER A 151 15.29 -14.70 -4.20
CA SER A 151 14.25 -14.56 -3.16
C SER A 151 14.58 -13.44 -2.18
N PHE A 152 13.54 -12.74 -1.70
CA PHE A 152 13.73 -11.67 -0.75
C PHE A 152 14.28 -12.18 0.58
N ASN A 153 15.43 -11.66 0.98
CA ASN A 153 16.00 -11.78 2.32
C ASN A 153 16.72 -10.47 2.64
N ARG A 154 16.37 -9.81 3.74
CA ARG A 154 16.91 -8.49 4.06
C ARG A 154 18.43 -8.49 4.26
N ASN A 155 19.00 -9.61 4.68
CA ASN A 155 20.44 -9.73 4.89
C ASN A 155 21.22 -9.75 3.58
N ASN A 156 20.57 -10.16 2.48
CA ASN A 156 21.18 -10.24 1.15
C ASN A 156 21.02 -8.94 0.35
N ILE A 157 20.29 -7.93 0.87
CA ILE A 157 20.14 -6.65 0.18
C ILE A 157 21.50 -5.97 0.10
N GLU A 158 21.94 -5.63 -1.09
CA GLU A 158 23.19 -4.89 -1.33
C GLU A 158 22.97 -3.37 -1.22
N GLU A 159 24.06 -2.62 -1.01
CA GLU A 159 24.05 -1.15 -1.14
C GLU A 159 23.71 -0.73 -2.57
N PHE A 160 23.00 0.39 -2.75
CA PHE A 160 22.74 0.90 -4.10
C PHE A 160 24.07 1.20 -4.83
N PRO A 161 24.29 0.66 -6.05
CA PRO A 161 25.61 0.74 -6.67
C PRO A 161 26.04 2.19 -7.01
N LYS A 162 27.20 2.60 -6.50
CA LYS A 162 27.75 3.96 -6.71
C LYS A 162 27.95 4.32 -8.18
N TYR A 163 28.34 3.37 -9.02
CA TYR A 163 28.51 3.61 -10.46
C TYR A 163 27.18 3.86 -11.19
N LEU A 164 26.06 3.36 -10.66
CA LEU A 164 24.75 3.71 -11.19
C LEU A 164 24.39 5.13 -10.78
N LEU A 165 24.68 5.56 -9.55
CA LEU A 165 24.45 6.94 -9.12
C LEU A 165 25.14 7.94 -10.05
N SER A 166 26.43 7.74 -10.34
CA SER A 166 27.14 8.63 -11.28
C SER A 166 26.51 8.62 -12.67
N LYS A 167 26.13 7.44 -13.19
CA LYS A 167 25.43 7.33 -14.49
C LYS A 167 24.08 8.05 -14.50
N LEU A 168 23.34 8.01 -13.40
CA LEU A 168 22.03 8.67 -13.26
C LEU A 168 22.19 10.20 -13.10
N GLU A 169 23.21 10.66 -12.37
CA GLU A 169 23.54 12.08 -12.18
C GLU A 169 24.04 12.74 -13.47
N LEU A 170 24.88 12.05 -14.26
CA LEU A 170 25.40 12.53 -15.55
C LEU A 170 24.31 12.83 -16.59
N ILE A 171 23.11 12.26 -16.41
CA ILE A 171 21.97 12.41 -17.32
C ILE A 171 20.96 13.45 -16.79
N GLN A 172 21.07 13.86 -15.52
CA GLN A 172 20.36 15.07 -15.09
C GLN A 172 21.02 16.26 -15.78
N PRO A 173 20.33 17.02 -16.65
CA PRO A 173 20.94 18.20 -17.24
C PRO A 173 21.33 19.17 -16.12
N LYS A 174 22.50 19.80 -16.27
CA LYS A 174 22.92 20.95 -15.45
C LYS A 174 21.72 21.88 -15.28
N GLN A 175 21.53 22.33 -14.04
CA GLN A 175 20.57 23.38 -13.70
C GLN A 175 20.69 24.52 -14.71
N ASN A 176 19.63 24.76 -15.49
CA ASN A 176 19.45 26.02 -16.18
C ASN A 176 18.28 26.75 -15.54
N GLU A 177 18.59 28.01 -15.26
CA GLU A 177 17.77 29.04 -14.65
C GLU A 177 16.40 29.19 -15.33
N ALA A 178 15.49 29.73 -14.52
CA ALA A 178 14.18 30.26 -14.84
C ALA A 178 13.85 30.35 -16.34
N SER A 179 12.97 29.47 -16.79
CA SER A 179 12.12 29.72 -17.95
C SER A 179 10.77 29.11 -17.65
N ALA A 180 9.85 29.96 -17.16
CA ALA A 180 8.46 29.60 -17.01
C ALA A 180 7.93 29.06 -18.34
N LYS A 181 7.49 27.81 -18.35
CA LYS A 181 6.65 27.23 -19.42
C LYS A 181 5.30 26.83 -18.86
N PRO A 182 4.23 26.94 -19.66
CA PRO A 182 2.88 27.11 -19.14
C PRO A 182 2.36 25.84 -18.47
N LEU A 183 1.62 26.03 -17.38
CA LEU A 183 0.79 25.02 -16.76
C LEU A 183 -0.12 24.38 -17.81
N SER A 184 0.18 23.14 -18.20
CA SER A 184 -0.82 22.30 -18.86
C SER A 184 -1.86 21.92 -17.82
N GLN A 185 -2.96 22.67 -17.81
CA GLN A 185 -4.14 22.35 -17.03
C GLN A 185 -4.68 21.00 -17.51
N LYS A 186 -4.35 19.92 -16.80
CA LYS A 186 -5.22 18.75 -16.80
C LYS A 186 -6.51 19.18 -16.14
N LYS A 187 -7.55 19.47 -16.94
CA LYS A 187 -8.92 19.67 -16.47
C LYS A 187 -9.39 18.38 -15.80
N GLY A 188 -9.11 18.26 -14.50
CA GLY A 188 -9.87 17.37 -13.62
C GLY A 188 -11.31 17.85 -13.65
N ASN A 189 -12.24 16.95 -14.00
CA ASN A 189 -13.65 17.28 -14.01
C ASN A 189 -14.05 17.71 -12.58
N GLN A 190 -14.49 18.96 -12.39
CA GLN A 190 -14.77 19.54 -11.06
C GLN A 190 -15.68 18.63 -10.23
N LYS A 191 -16.63 17.96 -10.88
CA LYS A 191 -17.57 17.00 -10.28
C LYS A 191 -16.88 15.77 -9.67
N THR A 192 -15.77 15.30 -10.25
CA THR A 192 -14.99 14.16 -9.74
C THR A 192 -14.13 14.58 -8.55
N GLN A 193 -13.63 15.81 -8.55
CA GLN A 193 -12.85 16.37 -7.44
C GLN A 193 -13.72 16.68 -6.23
N LEU A 194 -14.89 17.30 -6.43
CA LEU A 194 -15.91 17.54 -5.40
C LEU A 194 -16.36 16.22 -4.75
N ARG A 195 -16.66 15.20 -5.56
CA ARG A 195 -17.00 13.86 -5.07
C ARG A 195 -15.87 13.21 -4.26
N GLY A 196 -14.61 13.47 -4.60
CA GLY A 196 -13.45 12.97 -3.84
C GLY A 196 -13.32 13.63 -2.46
N ILE A 197 -13.68 14.91 -2.35
CA ILE A 197 -13.68 15.68 -1.10
C ILE A 197 -14.84 15.21 -0.21
N GLU A 198 -16.05 15.07 -0.75
CA GLU A 198 -17.23 14.57 -0.04
C GLU A 198 -16.99 13.19 0.57
N VAL A 199 -16.42 12.26 -0.20
CA VAL A 199 -16.10 10.91 0.28
C VAL A 199 -15.04 10.93 1.38
N ARG A 200 -14.08 11.85 1.32
CA ARG A 200 -13.07 11.99 2.37
C ARG A 200 -13.69 12.52 3.66
N HIS A 201 -14.47 13.59 3.59
CA HIS A 201 -15.20 14.13 4.74
C HIS A 201 -16.09 13.08 5.39
N ALA A 202 -16.86 12.33 4.58
CA ALA A 202 -17.72 11.28 5.10
C ALA A 202 -16.95 10.15 5.82
N ARG A 203 -15.73 9.83 5.40
CA ARG A 203 -14.87 8.85 6.10
C ARG A 203 -14.26 9.39 7.39
N ASP A 204 -14.04 10.69 7.44
CA ASP A 204 -13.49 11.38 8.60
C ASP A 204 -14.58 11.68 9.66
N TYR A 205 -15.86 11.47 9.34
CA TYR A 205 -16.97 11.61 10.30
C TYR A 205 -16.75 10.68 11.51
N PRO A 206 -16.82 11.15 12.77
CA PRO A 206 -16.55 10.32 13.94
C PRO A 206 -17.47 9.09 14.03
N LEU A 207 -16.92 7.89 13.80
CA LEU A 207 -17.71 6.64 13.78
C LEU A 207 -18.30 6.30 15.14
N ASP A 208 -17.57 6.62 16.22
CA ASP A 208 -18.08 6.51 17.59
C ASP A 208 -19.39 7.29 17.81
N ARG A 209 -19.53 8.47 17.20
CA ARG A 209 -20.76 9.26 17.29
C ARG A 209 -21.96 8.51 16.72
N LEU A 210 -21.80 7.86 15.57
CA LEU A 210 -22.86 7.05 14.95
C LEU A 210 -23.20 5.82 15.79
N LEU A 211 -22.17 5.15 16.32
CA LEU A 211 -22.34 3.98 17.17
C LEU A 211 -23.10 4.34 18.45
N LEU A 212 -22.71 5.43 19.11
CA LEU A 212 -23.36 5.91 20.33
C LEU A 212 -24.80 6.36 20.09
N SER A 213 -25.09 7.05 18.98
CA SER A 213 -26.46 7.46 18.65
C SER A 213 -27.39 6.28 18.43
N ASP A 214 -26.85 5.16 17.95
CA ASP A 214 -27.60 3.91 17.76
C ASP A 214 -27.61 3.03 19.02
N GLY A 215 -27.17 3.56 20.17
CA GLY A 215 -27.20 2.87 21.46
C GLY A 215 -26.14 1.77 21.60
N VAL A 216 -25.12 1.74 20.73
CA VAL A 216 -24.01 0.80 20.85
C VAL A 216 -23.15 1.20 22.05
N ASN A 217 -23.01 0.28 23.01
CA ASN A 217 -22.17 0.50 24.18
C ASN A 217 -20.68 0.41 23.79
N LEU A 218 -19.93 1.50 24.04
CA LEU A 218 -18.49 1.58 23.81
C LEU A 218 -17.73 1.47 25.14
N ILE A 219 -17.01 0.37 25.33
CA ILE A 219 -16.23 0.11 26.55
C ILE A 219 -14.78 0.54 26.31
N GLN A 220 -14.37 1.64 26.94
CA GLN A 220 -13.01 2.16 26.78
C GLN A 220 -11.94 1.17 27.30
N ARG A 221 -10.88 1.05 26.50
CA ARG A 221 -9.58 0.43 26.80
C ARG A 221 -8.49 1.43 26.42
N THR A 222 -7.22 1.09 26.67
CA THR A 222 -6.06 2.00 26.57
C THR A 222 -6.13 2.97 25.38
N ASN A 223 -6.30 2.46 24.15
CA ASN A 223 -6.36 3.25 22.91
C ASN A 223 -7.48 2.80 21.96
N SER A 224 -8.50 2.13 22.48
CA SER A 224 -9.57 1.54 21.69
C SER A 224 -10.86 1.40 22.50
N TYR A 225 -11.96 1.13 21.81
CA TYR A 225 -13.24 0.88 22.45
C TYR A 225 -13.78 -0.48 22.02
N HIS A 226 -14.17 -1.30 22.99
CA HIS A 226 -14.77 -2.60 22.72
C HIS A 226 -16.29 -2.46 22.65
N LEU A 227 -16.92 -3.19 21.72
CA LEU A 227 -18.35 -3.12 21.46
C LEU A 227 -18.91 -4.46 20.98
N THR A 228 -20.23 -4.62 21.05
CA THR A 228 -20.95 -5.68 20.33
C THR A 228 -21.07 -5.29 18.87
N CYS A 229 -20.85 -6.25 17.97
CA CYS A 229 -20.93 -6.00 16.54
C CYS A 229 -22.37 -5.66 16.12
N PRO A 230 -22.61 -4.56 15.38
CA PRO A 230 -23.95 -4.19 14.92
C PRO A 230 -24.47 -5.09 13.79
N PHE A 231 -23.69 -6.07 13.34
CA PHE A 231 -23.98 -6.90 12.17
C PHE A 231 -24.38 -8.33 12.48
N HIS A 232 -24.40 -8.73 13.75
CA HIS A 232 -24.88 -10.03 14.18
C HIS A 232 -25.19 -10.01 15.68
N SER A 233 -26.00 -10.97 16.10
CA SER A 233 -26.32 -11.13 17.52
C SER A 233 -25.11 -11.62 18.31
N ASP A 234 -24.80 -10.90 19.38
CA ASP A 234 -23.77 -11.25 20.37
C ASP A 234 -24.25 -11.00 21.79
N ARG A 235 -23.69 -11.78 22.72
CA ARG A 235 -23.88 -11.57 24.17
C ARG A 235 -22.68 -10.92 24.85
N LYS A 236 -21.54 -10.80 24.15
CA LYS A 236 -20.28 -10.21 24.64
C LYS A 236 -19.65 -9.36 23.54
N SER A 237 -18.78 -8.42 23.91
CA SER A 237 -18.03 -7.62 22.95
C SER A 237 -17.29 -8.52 21.95
N SER A 238 -17.56 -8.30 20.67
CA SER A 238 -17.00 -9.06 19.55
C SER A 238 -16.23 -8.16 18.58
N ALA A 239 -16.34 -6.84 18.76
CA ALA A 239 -15.74 -5.85 17.90
C ALA A 239 -14.95 -4.80 18.69
N VAL A 240 -14.00 -4.17 18.01
CA VAL A 240 -13.14 -3.12 18.54
C VAL A 240 -13.11 -1.94 17.59
N TYR A 241 -13.42 -0.76 18.11
CA TYR A 241 -13.27 0.54 17.46
C TYR A 241 -11.88 1.12 17.75
N TYR A 242 -11.20 1.58 16.70
CA TYR A 242 -9.89 2.21 16.76
C TYR A 242 -10.01 3.70 16.38
N PRO A 243 -9.94 4.62 17.36
CA PRO A 243 -10.06 6.06 17.10
C PRO A 243 -8.99 6.60 16.15
N SER A 244 -7.78 6.03 16.18
CA SER A 244 -6.65 6.48 15.35
C SER A 244 -6.86 6.25 13.84
N THR A 245 -7.71 5.30 13.46
CA THR A 245 -8.02 4.97 12.07
C THR A 245 -9.49 5.20 11.72
N ASN A 246 -10.32 5.54 12.71
CA ASN A 246 -11.77 5.69 12.60
C ASN A 246 -12.48 4.45 12.02
N LEU A 247 -12.03 3.25 12.44
CA LEU A 247 -12.54 1.97 11.96
C LEU A 247 -12.98 1.07 13.11
N VAL A 248 -14.01 0.27 12.87
CA VAL A 248 -14.35 -0.89 13.70
C VAL A 248 -13.93 -2.16 13.00
N TYR A 249 -13.40 -3.12 13.75
CA TYR A 249 -13.24 -4.50 13.32
C TYR A 249 -13.95 -5.46 14.27
N CYS A 250 -14.77 -6.37 13.72
CA CYS A 250 -15.37 -7.46 14.47
C CYS A 250 -14.58 -8.75 14.30
N PHE A 251 -14.13 -9.33 15.41
CA PHE A 251 -13.38 -10.59 15.46
C PHE A 251 -14.27 -11.84 15.28
N LYS A 252 -15.61 -11.70 15.37
CA LYS A 252 -16.54 -12.83 15.18
C LYS A 252 -17.01 -12.97 13.73
N CYS A 253 -17.61 -11.94 13.14
CA CYS A 253 -18.01 -11.96 11.72
C CYS A 253 -16.91 -11.51 10.76
N SER A 254 -15.74 -11.14 11.30
CA SER A 254 -14.58 -10.69 10.52
C SER A 254 -14.85 -9.46 9.64
N ARG A 255 -15.81 -8.61 10.02
CA ARG A 255 -16.16 -7.41 9.25
C ARG A 255 -15.40 -6.19 9.78
N ALA A 256 -14.74 -5.46 8.89
CA ALA A 256 -14.27 -4.10 9.14
C ALA A 256 -15.27 -3.10 8.55
N PHE A 257 -15.45 -1.95 9.19
CA PHE A 257 -16.35 -0.90 8.69
C PHE A 257 -15.95 0.50 9.16
N ASN A 258 -16.11 1.48 8.27
CA ASN A 258 -16.01 2.92 8.51
C ASN A 258 -17.42 3.56 8.61
N PRO A 259 -17.57 4.89 8.80
CA PRO A 259 -18.88 5.56 8.85
C PRO A 259 -19.81 5.27 7.66
N ILE A 260 -19.26 5.28 6.44
CA ILE A 260 -20.03 5.01 5.21
C ILE A 260 -20.48 3.55 5.20
N ASP A 261 -19.58 2.62 5.54
CA ASP A 261 -19.90 1.19 5.60
C ASP A 261 -20.96 0.90 6.67
N TYR A 262 -20.92 1.62 7.80
CA TYR A 262 -21.91 1.51 8.87
C TYR A 262 -23.31 1.90 8.38
N LEU A 263 -23.47 3.08 7.79
CA LEU A 263 -24.77 3.53 7.27
C LEU A 263 -25.27 2.63 6.13
N THR A 264 -24.39 2.23 5.22
CA THR A 264 -24.81 1.43 4.06
C THR A 264 -25.18 -0.01 4.43
N ILE A 265 -24.40 -0.66 5.30
CA ILE A 265 -24.56 -2.08 5.60
C ILE A 265 -25.50 -2.28 6.81
N ALA A 266 -25.37 -1.47 7.86
CA ALA A 266 -26.15 -1.66 9.08
C ALA A 266 -27.51 -0.96 8.98
N LYS A 267 -27.56 0.18 8.29
CA LYS A 267 -28.77 1.01 8.19
C LYS A 267 -29.45 0.93 6.82
N GLY A 268 -28.83 0.27 5.84
CA GLY A 268 -29.41 0.06 4.50
C GLY A 268 -29.39 1.29 3.61
N TYR A 269 -28.59 2.31 3.93
CA TYR A 269 -28.50 3.53 3.13
C TYR A 269 -27.84 3.20 1.78
N SER A 270 -28.27 3.85 0.70
CA SER A 270 -27.47 3.91 -0.51
C SER A 270 -26.19 4.71 -0.25
N PHE A 271 -25.17 4.50 -1.08
CA PHE A 271 -23.91 5.25 -0.97
C PHE A 271 -24.11 6.78 -1.00
N ARG A 272 -25.09 7.29 -1.78
CA ARG A 272 -25.38 8.73 -1.85
C ARG A 272 -26.06 9.25 -0.58
N GLU A 273 -27.01 8.48 -0.03
CA GLU A 273 -27.67 8.83 1.23
C GLU A 273 -26.67 8.84 2.37
N ALA A 274 -25.77 7.85 2.43
CA ALA A 274 -24.71 7.80 3.43
C ALA A 274 -23.75 9.00 3.31
N LEU A 275 -23.36 9.41 2.10
CA LEU A 275 -22.54 10.61 1.94
C LEU A 275 -23.28 11.88 2.39
N LYS A 276 -24.55 12.01 2.04
CA LYS A 276 -25.37 13.15 2.45
C LYS A 276 -25.45 13.25 3.98
N GLU A 277 -25.82 12.15 4.64
CA GLU A 277 -25.91 12.06 6.10
C GLU A 277 -24.61 12.41 6.82
N LEU A 278 -23.45 12.03 6.25
CA LEU A 278 -22.14 12.23 6.88
C LEU A 278 -21.48 13.56 6.55
N THR A 279 -22.10 14.37 5.70
CA THR A 279 -21.56 15.68 5.27
C THR A 279 -22.46 16.86 5.60
N GLU A 280 -23.70 16.60 6.04
CA GLU A 280 -24.64 17.56 6.65
C GLU A 280 -24.38 17.72 8.16
#